data_AF-A0A7Y6IF98-F1
#
_entry.id   AF-A0A7Y6IF98-F1
#
_cell.length_a   1.000
_cell.length_b   1.000
_cell.length_c   1.000
_cell.angle_alpha   90.00
_cell.angle_beta   90.00
_cell.angle_gamma   90.00
#
_symmetry.space_group_name_H-M   'P 1'
#
loop_
_entity.id
_entity.type
_entity.pdbx_description
1 polymer ?
#
loop_
_entity_poly.entity_id
_entity_poly.type
_entity_poly.pdbx_seq_one_letter_code
_entity_poly.pdbx_strand_id
1 'polypeptide(L)'
;MKTTPPGVLTALVAMSKPSTRLLNQVAVRVLSRPLTANLPTSENWNLNVLVEAYDADPQALQALLAENKDAPGWLLHPQRARMSGIPDFEKKLAGVLDKALQPGTGADSVRAQAWVNIIREMGAEDSPWLGGSWGTFKESPISETLAKNVAPYLDQLARAQSKRDSPELTRLYPGPPWDGLDPETASRFMGGLMQDKDAAATLMKAAQDYRLGMDIGRFRPFGDEATQREFTSRAALAGGAANLMLSGSTYAEWSDDEYADWLAGVALIPISWMSNRYWPIQDAKAATVRDVGLDEAKDGLKGMITDYFDKKTPATAATVADAIVRQQVQWVNESLARHGQKPLTEEQQNEVRMAIRGRLYDGLKNALETRGG
;
A
#
# COMPACT_ATOMS: atom_id res chain seq x y z
N MET A 1 12.65 29.59 27.52
CA MET A 1 12.11 28.69 28.57
C MET A 1 13.16 27.64 28.89
N LYS A 2 13.70 27.65 30.12
CA LYS A 2 14.70 26.69 30.61
C LYS A 2 14.14 25.25 30.55
N THR A 3 15.01 24.29 30.27
CA THR A 3 14.74 22.88 29.94
C THR A 3 14.04 22.12 31.06
N THR A 4 12.71 22.14 31.09
CA THR A 4 11.92 21.28 31.97
C THR A 4 12.14 19.81 31.59
N PRO A 5 12.55 18.93 32.53
CA PRO A 5 12.75 17.51 32.23
C PRO A 5 11.48 16.85 31.68
N PRO A 6 11.59 15.90 30.73
CA PRO A 6 10.44 15.22 30.14
C PRO A 6 9.48 14.60 31.17
N GLY A 7 10.00 14.04 32.27
CA GLY A 7 9.19 13.45 33.35
C GLY A 7 8.28 14.45 34.07
N VAL A 8 8.69 15.72 34.16
CA VAL A 8 7.85 16.78 34.74
C VAL A 8 6.76 17.20 33.77
N LEU A 9 7.06 17.20 32.46
CA LEU A 9 6.10 17.56 31.42
C LEU A 9 5.03 16.47 31.23
N THR A 10 5.42 15.19 31.27
CA THR A 10 4.48 14.07 31.21
C THR A 10 3.64 13.96 32.46
N ALA A 11 4.20 14.23 33.65
CA ALA A 11 3.40 14.35 34.87
C ALA A 11 2.35 15.46 34.77
N LEU A 12 2.68 16.63 34.20
CA LEU A 12 1.71 17.70 33.95
C LEU A 12 0.62 17.28 32.94
N VAL A 13 0.97 16.53 31.90
CA VAL A 13 0.01 15.95 30.95
C VAL A 13 -0.90 14.92 31.63
N ALA A 14 -0.34 14.03 32.48
CA ALA A 14 -1.11 13.02 33.19
C ALA A 14 -2.08 13.63 34.23
N MET A 15 -1.70 14.75 34.85
CA MET A 15 -2.50 15.40 35.90
C MET A 15 -3.51 16.43 35.36
N SER A 16 -3.53 16.72 34.05
CA SER A 16 -4.40 17.73 33.45
C SER A 16 -5.10 17.23 32.19
N LYS A 17 -6.11 17.96 31.72
CA LYS A 17 -6.60 17.83 30.32
C LYS A 17 -5.85 18.87 29.49
N PRO A 18 -4.66 18.57 28.95
CA PRO A 18 -3.88 19.58 28.24
C PRO A 18 -4.61 19.98 26.95
N SER A 19 -4.47 21.24 26.54
CA SER A 19 -4.82 21.63 25.18
C SER A 19 -3.96 20.84 24.18
N THR A 20 -4.51 20.54 22.99
CA THR A 20 -3.79 19.92 21.86
C THR A 20 -2.41 20.54 21.61
N ARG A 21 -2.31 21.88 21.63
CA ARG A 21 -1.05 22.60 21.44
C ARG A 21 -0.01 22.25 22.51
N LEU A 22 -0.42 22.19 23.77
CA LEU A 22 0.47 21.84 24.88
C LEU A 22 0.91 20.37 24.78
N LEU A 23 -0.03 19.47 24.48
CA LEU A 23 0.27 18.05 24.30
C LEU A 23 1.30 17.82 23.18
N ASN A 24 1.10 18.46 22.01
CA ASN A 24 2.01 18.31 20.88
C ASN A 24 3.40 18.90 21.16
N GLN A 25 3.50 20.00 21.91
CA GLN A 25 4.79 20.54 22.36
C GLN A 25 5.54 19.59 23.31
N VAL A 26 4.82 18.93 24.22
CA VAL A 26 5.39 17.91 25.11
C VAL A 26 5.83 16.69 24.29
N ALA A 27 5.00 16.26 23.34
CA ALA A 27 5.29 15.11 22.49
C ALA A 27 6.58 15.30 21.69
N VAL A 28 6.77 16.46 21.05
CA VAL A 28 8.03 16.75 20.32
C VAL A 28 9.24 16.55 21.22
N ARG A 29 9.20 17.02 22.48
CA ARG A 29 10.32 16.86 23.42
C ARG A 29 10.53 15.42 23.89
N VAL A 30 9.46 14.63 24.02
CA VAL A 30 9.53 13.22 24.44
C VAL A 30 10.01 12.34 23.29
N LEU A 31 9.50 12.59 22.08
CA LEU A 31 9.78 11.83 20.87
C LEU A 31 11.15 12.16 20.26
N SER A 32 11.65 13.38 20.39
CA SER A 32 12.99 13.75 19.88
C SER A 32 14.16 13.22 20.73
N ARG A 33 13.90 12.49 21.82
CA ARG A 33 14.95 11.91 22.67
C ARG A 33 15.74 10.83 21.92
N PRO A 34 17.03 10.61 22.25
CA PRO A 34 17.79 9.48 21.73
C PRO A 34 17.10 8.15 22.01
N LEU A 35 17.21 7.21 21.08
CA LEU A 35 16.59 5.89 21.21
C LEU A 35 17.16 5.07 22.36
N THR A 36 18.36 5.38 22.84
CA THR A 36 18.97 4.78 24.04
C THR A 36 18.14 4.99 25.32
N ALA A 37 17.16 5.89 25.30
CA ALA A 37 16.16 6.02 26.36
C ALA A 37 15.06 4.94 26.33
N ASN A 38 15.01 4.11 25.28
CA ASN A 38 14.08 2.99 25.11
C ASN A 38 14.90 1.71 25.17
N LEU A 39 14.94 1.12 26.36
CA LEU A 39 15.60 -0.15 26.61
C LEU A 39 14.57 -1.10 27.21
N PRO A 40 14.55 -2.40 26.82
CA PRO A 40 13.59 -3.37 27.36
C PRO A 40 13.66 -3.50 28.89
N THR A 41 14.81 -3.16 29.48
CA THR A 41 15.09 -3.22 30.92
C THR A 41 14.68 -1.95 31.67
N SER A 42 14.19 -0.91 30.99
CA SER A 42 13.76 0.35 31.59
C SER A 42 12.47 0.84 30.94
N GLU A 43 11.36 0.67 31.67
CA GLU A 43 10.04 1.11 31.26
C GLU A 43 10.01 2.61 30.93
N ASN A 44 9.72 2.93 29.66
CA ASN A 44 9.58 4.31 29.23
C ASN A 44 8.17 4.86 29.54
N TRP A 45 7.93 5.13 30.83
CA TRP A 45 6.67 5.68 31.32
C TRP A 45 6.29 7.02 30.69
N ASN A 46 7.27 7.83 30.25
CA ASN A 46 7.00 9.07 29.54
C ASN A 46 6.29 8.84 28.21
N LEU A 47 6.71 7.79 27.50
CA LEU A 47 6.10 7.40 26.24
C LEU A 47 4.72 6.77 26.48
N ASN A 48 4.54 5.96 27.53
CA ASN A 48 3.24 5.41 27.89
C ASN A 48 2.21 6.51 28.20
N VAL A 49 2.56 7.48 29.05
CA VAL A 49 1.68 8.61 29.40
C VAL A 49 1.33 9.43 28.15
N LEU A 50 2.29 9.62 27.24
CA LEU A 50 2.03 10.34 26.00
C LEU A 50 0.99 9.60 25.13
N VAL A 51 1.13 8.28 24.98
CA VAL A 51 0.15 7.46 24.23
C VAL A 51 -1.23 7.47 24.91
N GLU A 52 -1.31 7.44 26.24
CA GLU A 52 -2.59 7.56 26.96
C GLU A 52 -3.26 8.92 26.74
N ALA A 53 -2.48 10.00 26.73
CA ALA A 53 -3.00 11.33 26.45
C ALA A 53 -3.56 11.43 25.02
N TYR A 54 -2.90 10.81 24.05
CA TYR A 54 -3.42 10.72 22.68
C TYR A 54 -4.58 9.77 22.51
N ASP A 55 -4.70 8.72 23.33
CA ASP A 55 -5.88 7.87 23.33
C ASP A 55 -7.14 8.64 23.76
N ALA A 56 -6.96 9.60 24.69
CA ALA A 56 -8.01 10.50 25.15
C ALA A 56 -8.28 11.69 24.19
N ASP A 57 -7.29 12.12 23.42
CA ASP A 57 -7.38 13.16 22.39
C ASP A 57 -6.73 12.72 21.06
N PRO A 58 -7.44 11.89 20.26
CA PRO A 58 -6.89 11.37 19.01
C PRO A 58 -6.76 12.46 17.92
N GLN A 59 -7.47 13.59 18.05
CA GLN A 59 -7.30 14.75 17.17
C GLN A 59 -5.93 15.39 17.35
N ALA A 60 -5.45 15.46 18.60
CA ALA A 60 -4.11 15.98 18.87
C ALA A 60 -3.02 15.13 18.23
N LEU A 61 -3.16 13.80 18.24
CA LEU A 61 -2.21 12.93 17.54
C LEU A 61 -2.26 13.16 16.03
N GLN A 62 -3.45 13.22 15.43
CA GLN A 62 -3.60 13.52 14.01
C GLN A 62 -2.93 14.85 13.64
N ALA A 63 -3.12 15.89 14.45
CA ALA A 63 -2.47 17.18 14.27
C ALA A 63 -0.95 17.11 14.41
N LEU A 64 -0.42 16.37 15.41
CA LEU A 64 1.03 16.17 15.55
C LEU A 64 1.63 15.53 14.30
N LEU A 65 1.01 14.45 13.81
CA LEU A 65 1.47 13.70 12.64
C LEU A 65 1.41 14.54 11.36
N ALA A 66 0.45 15.47 11.26
CA ALA A 66 0.31 16.37 10.11
C ALA A 66 1.27 17.57 10.15
N GLU A 67 1.43 18.20 11.33
CA GLU A 67 2.16 19.47 11.49
C GLU A 67 3.66 19.28 11.69
N ASN A 68 4.10 18.13 12.23
CA ASN A 68 5.49 17.81 12.42
C ASN A 68 5.90 16.62 11.56
N LYS A 69 6.68 16.90 10.51
CA LYS A 69 7.12 15.90 9.54
C LYS A 69 7.97 14.77 10.14
N ASP A 70 8.73 15.04 11.20
CA ASP A 70 9.64 14.07 11.82
C ASP A 70 8.93 13.22 12.90
N ALA A 71 7.75 13.67 13.37
CA ALA A 71 7.02 13.01 14.44
C ALA A 71 6.56 11.58 14.12
N PRO A 72 6.07 11.26 12.89
CA PRO A 72 5.79 9.88 12.51
C PRO A 72 7.04 8.99 12.61
N GLY A 73 8.19 9.44 12.11
CA GLY A 73 9.45 8.68 12.16
C GLY A 73 9.91 8.41 13.59
N TRP A 74 9.77 9.39 14.49
CA TRP A 74 10.06 9.18 15.91
C TRP A 74 9.05 8.28 16.60
N LEU A 75 7.74 8.49 16.40
CA LEU A 75 6.70 7.74 17.10
C LEU A 75 6.68 6.28 16.67
N LEU A 76 6.79 6.05 15.37
CA LEU A 76 6.73 4.74 14.73
C LEU A 76 8.11 4.10 14.64
N HIS A 77 9.14 4.60 15.33
CA HIS A 77 10.43 3.92 15.31
C HIS A 77 10.31 2.51 15.94
N PRO A 78 10.80 1.44 15.28
CA PRO A 78 10.78 0.06 15.77
C PRO A 78 11.19 -0.12 17.23
N GLN A 79 12.37 0.40 17.58
CA GLN A 79 12.87 0.37 18.95
C GLN A 79 11.92 1.03 19.96
N ARG A 80 11.17 2.08 19.60
CA ARG A 80 10.20 2.72 20.50
C ARG A 80 8.92 1.90 20.63
N ALA A 81 8.43 1.32 19.53
CA ALA A 81 7.23 0.50 19.56
C ALA A 81 7.45 -0.82 20.31
N ARG A 82 8.59 -1.48 20.12
CA ARG A 82 8.86 -2.85 20.61
C ARG A 82 9.79 -2.94 21.81
N MET A 83 10.68 -1.96 22.02
CA MET A 83 11.68 -1.99 23.11
C MET A 83 11.44 -0.90 24.17
N SER A 84 10.18 -0.44 24.32
CA SER A 84 9.81 0.56 25.32
C SER A 84 9.87 0.05 26.77
N GLY A 85 9.99 -1.26 26.97
CA GLY A 85 9.88 -1.92 28.28
C GLY A 85 8.45 -1.98 28.82
N ILE A 86 7.47 -1.37 28.14
CA ILE A 86 6.07 -1.35 28.55
C ILE A 86 5.33 -2.54 27.91
N PRO A 87 4.67 -3.42 28.70
CA PRO A 87 3.89 -4.53 28.15
C PRO A 87 2.80 -4.06 27.16
N ASP A 88 2.63 -4.79 26.07
CA ASP A 88 1.62 -4.53 25.01
C ASP A 88 1.64 -3.12 24.40
N PHE A 89 2.77 -2.41 24.52
CA PHE A 89 2.86 -1.02 24.09
C PHE A 89 2.63 -0.83 22.58
N GLU A 90 3.17 -1.70 21.74
CA GLU A 90 2.95 -1.66 20.29
C GLU A 90 1.45 -1.76 19.96
N LYS A 91 0.72 -2.66 20.62
CA LYS A 91 -0.73 -2.83 20.45
C LYS A 91 -1.50 -1.60 20.92
N LYS A 92 -1.11 -0.99 22.04
CA LYS A 92 -1.70 0.25 22.53
C LYS A 92 -1.47 1.39 21.54
N LEU A 93 -0.24 1.55 21.04
CA LEU A 93 0.10 2.56 20.04
C LEU A 93 -0.71 2.36 18.75
N ALA A 94 -0.84 1.12 18.27
CA ALA A 94 -1.69 0.78 17.13
C ALA A 94 -3.15 1.20 17.35
N GLY A 95 -3.73 0.92 18.53
CA GLY A 95 -5.10 1.35 18.85
C GLY A 95 -5.28 2.87 18.83
N VAL A 96 -4.30 3.63 19.32
CA VAL A 96 -4.34 5.10 19.28
C VAL A 96 -4.20 5.62 17.85
N LEU A 97 -3.33 5.00 17.03
CA LEU A 97 -3.19 5.33 15.62
C LEU A 97 -4.49 5.05 14.84
N ASP A 98 -5.17 3.93 15.09
CA ASP A 98 -6.46 3.61 14.47
C ASP A 98 -7.47 4.73 14.75
N LYS A 99 -7.60 5.17 16.01
CA LYS A 99 -8.47 6.29 16.37
C LYS A 99 -8.08 7.60 15.68
N ALA A 100 -6.78 7.93 15.66
CA ALA A 100 -6.29 9.18 15.07
C ALA A 100 -6.42 9.23 13.54
N LEU A 101 -6.34 8.08 12.87
CA LEU A 101 -6.35 7.98 11.41
C LEU A 101 -7.72 7.59 10.84
N GLN A 102 -8.74 7.39 11.67
CA GLN A 102 -10.10 7.15 11.23
C GLN A 102 -10.76 8.41 10.61
N PRO A 103 -11.63 8.24 9.61
CA PRO A 103 -12.50 9.31 9.11
C PRO A 103 -13.36 9.90 10.24
N GLY A 104 -13.48 11.23 10.28
CA GLY A 104 -14.30 11.93 11.26
C GLY A 104 -13.62 12.26 12.59
N THR A 105 -12.42 11.72 12.87
CA THR A 105 -11.67 12.09 14.08
C THR A 105 -11.29 13.57 14.05
N GLY A 106 -10.71 14.07 12.96
CA GLY A 106 -10.35 15.47 12.76
C GLY A 106 -10.63 15.92 11.33
N ALA A 107 -10.07 17.06 10.91
CA ALA A 107 -10.27 17.59 9.56
C ALA A 107 -9.62 16.67 8.50
N ASP A 108 -10.33 16.41 7.41
CA ASP A 108 -9.87 15.51 6.35
C ASP A 108 -8.54 15.93 5.72
N SER A 109 -8.30 17.24 5.59
CA SER A 109 -7.04 17.80 5.10
C SER A 109 -5.87 17.54 6.05
N VAL A 110 -6.09 17.64 7.36
CA VAL A 110 -5.09 17.34 8.39
C VAL A 110 -4.78 15.84 8.37
N ARG A 111 -5.81 14.99 8.29
CA ARG A 111 -5.62 13.54 8.16
C ARG A 111 -4.84 13.16 6.90
N ALA A 112 -5.15 13.76 5.75
CA ALA A 112 -4.42 13.51 4.51
C ALA A 112 -2.94 13.92 4.64
N GLN A 113 -2.66 15.06 5.28
CA GLN A 113 -1.27 15.50 5.52
C GLN A 113 -0.54 14.57 6.51
N ALA A 114 -1.22 14.09 7.55
CA ALA A 114 -0.68 13.10 8.48
C ALA A 114 -0.27 11.83 7.74
N TRP A 115 -1.11 11.32 6.82
CA TRP A 115 -0.78 10.18 5.98
C TRP A 115 0.44 10.42 5.09
N VAL A 116 0.51 11.58 4.43
CA VAL A 116 1.70 11.92 3.62
C VAL A 116 2.98 11.88 4.45
N ASN A 117 2.95 12.40 5.69
CA ASN A 117 4.13 12.38 6.56
C ASN A 117 4.44 10.97 7.07
N ILE A 118 3.43 10.16 7.43
CA ILE A 118 3.63 8.75 7.81
C ILE A 118 4.33 7.98 6.68
N ILE A 119 3.80 8.11 5.46
CA ILE A 119 4.36 7.42 4.29
C ILE A 119 5.78 7.89 4.00
N ARG A 120 6.07 9.19 4.16
CA ARG A 120 7.43 9.73 3.97
C ARG A 120 8.43 9.15 4.95
N GLU A 121 8.10 9.11 6.23
CA GLU A 121 9.03 8.67 7.27
C GLU A 121 9.22 7.15 7.29
N MET A 122 8.13 6.39 7.12
CA MET A 122 8.21 4.93 7.06
C MET A 122 8.72 4.40 5.71
N GLY A 123 8.54 5.18 4.64
CA GLY A 123 9.04 4.87 3.29
C GLY A 123 10.37 5.52 2.94
N ALA A 124 11.05 6.15 3.89
CA ALA A 124 12.39 6.69 3.69
C ALA A 124 13.39 5.55 3.39
N GLU A 125 14.42 5.84 2.59
CA GLU A 125 15.41 4.83 2.16
C GLU A 125 16.17 4.21 3.34
N ASP A 126 16.44 5.00 4.38
CA ASP A 126 17.08 4.60 5.63
C ASP A 126 16.08 4.19 6.72
N SER A 127 14.80 4.04 6.37
CA SER A 127 13.78 3.70 7.35
C SER A 127 14.03 2.31 7.93
N PRO A 128 14.00 2.17 9.27
CA PRO A 128 14.21 0.88 9.93
C PRO A 128 13.07 -0.13 9.71
N TRP A 129 12.01 0.30 9.01
CA TRP A 129 10.90 -0.54 8.56
C TRP A 129 11.24 -1.37 7.30
N LEU A 130 12.34 -1.04 6.62
CA LEU A 130 12.80 -1.76 5.43
C LEU A 130 13.83 -2.85 5.81
N GLY A 131 13.73 -4.02 5.16
CA GLY A 131 14.80 -5.03 5.17
C GLY A 131 15.11 -5.69 6.52
N GLY A 132 14.10 -5.90 7.38
CA GLY A 132 14.15 -6.90 8.47
C GLY A 132 15.18 -6.68 9.61
N SER A 133 16.01 -5.64 9.54
CA SER A 133 17.17 -5.42 10.42
C SER A 133 16.84 -5.30 11.91
N TRP A 134 15.62 -4.91 12.26
CA TRP A 134 15.12 -4.80 13.65
C TRP A 134 14.38 -6.04 14.15
N GLY A 135 14.58 -7.17 13.47
CA GLY A 135 13.79 -8.39 13.66
C GLY A 135 12.53 -8.25 12.84
N THR A 136 12.34 -9.18 11.90
CA THR A 136 11.17 -9.31 11.02
C THR A 136 9.91 -8.76 11.70
N PHE A 137 9.32 -7.71 11.12
CA PHE A 137 8.06 -7.09 11.55
C PHE A 137 6.85 -8.00 11.29
N LYS A 138 7.03 -9.30 11.49
CA LYS A 138 5.95 -10.27 11.60
C LYS A 138 5.12 -9.91 12.82
N GLU A 139 3.81 -10.03 12.67
CA GLU A 139 2.81 -9.81 13.72
C GLU A 139 2.90 -8.39 14.31
N SER A 140 2.88 -7.36 13.45
CA SER A 140 2.90 -5.96 13.88
C SER A 140 1.49 -5.36 13.85
N PRO A 141 0.88 -5.10 15.03
CA PRO A 141 -0.39 -4.39 15.13
C PRO A 141 -0.37 -3.01 14.46
N ILE A 142 0.80 -2.36 14.41
CA ILE A 142 0.99 -1.08 13.71
C ILE A 142 0.85 -1.30 12.21
N SER A 143 1.54 -2.30 11.63
CA SER A 143 1.43 -2.60 10.20
C SER A 143 0.01 -2.93 9.79
N GLU A 144 -0.69 -3.77 10.55
CA GLU A 144 -2.10 -4.11 10.31
C GLU A 144 -3.01 -2.87 10.36
N THR A 145 -2.83 -2.03 11.38
CA THR A 145 -3.62 -0.80 11.55
C THR A 145 -3.39 0.18 10.40
N LEU A 146 -2.13 0.35 9.97
CA LEU A 146 -1.81 1.25 8.87
C LEU A 146 -2.31 0.71 7.53
N ALA A 147 -2.16 -0.59 7.28
CA ALA A 147 -2.70 -1.26 6.09
C ALA A 147 -4.22 -1.11 5.97
N LYS A 148 -4.94 -1.27 7.09
CA LYS A 148 -6.39 -1.04 7.15
C LYS A 148 -6.77 0.40 6.84
N ASN A 149 -6.08 1.37 7.44
CA ASN A 149 -6.47 2.78 7.35
C ASN A 149 -5.91 3.53 6.13
N VAL A 150 -4.94 2.97 5.39
CA VAL A 150 -4.42 3.57 4.14
C VAL A 150 -5.35 3.31 2.94
N ALA A 151 -6.24 2.32 3.02
CA ALA A 151 -7.13 1.92 1.92
C ALA A 151 -7.90 3.09 1.25
N PRO A 152 -8.47 4.07 1.99
CA PRO A 152 -9.16 5.22 1.38
C PRO A 152 -8.26 6.12 0.52
N TYR A 153 -6.94 6.02 0.67
CA TYR A 153 -5.95 6.82 -0.04
C TYR A 153 -5.28 6.09 -1.19
N LEU A 154 -5.64 4.83 -1.46
CA LEU A 154 -5.12 4.06 -2.58
C LEU A 154 -5.33 4.75 -3.93
N ASP A 155 -6.42 5.50 -4.12
CA ASP A 155 -6.62 6.31 -5.32
C ASP A 155 -5.49 7.32 -5.52
N GLN A 156 -5.13 8.07 -4.48
CA GLN A 156 -4.07 9.08 -4.57
C GLN A 156 -2.69 8.45 -4.79
N LEU A 157 -2.42 7.32 -4.15
CA LEU A 157 -1.16 6.58 -4.33
C LEU A 157 -1.07 5.95 -5.72
N ALA A 158 -2.16 5.39 -6.22
CA ALA A 158 -2.24 4.85 -7.58
C ALA A 158 -2.07 5.95 -8.63
N ARG A 159 -2.61 7.16 -8.40
CA ARG A 159 -2.38 8.33 -9.26
C ARG A 159 -0.92 8.76 -9.28
N ALA A 160 -0.23 8.71 -8.13
CA ALA A 160 1.20 9.02 -8.07
C ALA A 160 2.03 8.02 -8.89
N GLN A 161 1.72 6.72 -8.81
CA GLN A 161 2.35 5.71 -9.68
C GLN A 161 1.98 5.91 -11.15
N SER A 162 0.70 6.14 -11.46
CA SER A 162 0.25 6.40 -12.82
C SER A 162 0.88 7.65 -13.43
N LYS A 163 1.23 8.67 -12.64
CA LYS A 163 1.99 9.84 -13.11
C LYS A 163 3.40 9.47 -13.57
N ARG A 164 4.04 8.49 -12.91
CA ARG A 164 5.35 7.96 -13.31
C ARG A 164 5.22 7.12 -14.58
N ASP A 165 4.23 6.24 -14.63
CA ASP A 165 4.12 5.18 -15.66
C ASP A 165 3.30 5.63 -16.90
N SER A 166 2.53 6.70 -16.78
CA SER A 166 1.70 7.27 -17.86
C SER A 166 1.67 8.80 -17.77
N PRO A 167 2.82 9.48 -17.94
CA PRO A 167 2.96 10.93 -17.77
C PRO A 167 2.12 11.77 -18.76
N GLU A 168 1.66 11.16 -19.84
CA GLU A 168 0.73 11.78 -20.78
C GLU A 168 -0.67 11.99 -20.19
N LEU A 169 -1.06 11.20 -19.18
CA LEU A 169 -2.39 11.23 -18.55
C LEU A 169 -2.47 12.24 -17.40
N THR A 170 -2.11 13.50 -17.67
CA THR A 170 -2.01 14.60 -16.69
C THR A 170 -3.28 14.82 -15.84
N ARG A 171 -4.47 14.52 -16.37
CA ARG A 171 -5.75 14.62 -15.63
C ARG A 171 -5.86 13.62 -14.48
N LEU A 172 -5.03 12.57 -14.47
CA LEU A 172 -5.01 11.58 -13.41
C LEU A 172 -4.13 11.98 -12.25
N TYR A 173 -3.30 13.02 -12.37
CA TYR A 173 -2.31 13.35 -11.35
C TYR A 173 -2.97 13.57 -9.98
N PRO A 174 -2.31 13.14 -8.89
CA PRO A 174 -2.83 13.34 -7.55
C PRO A 174 -2.92 14.84 -7.24
N GLY A 175 -3.89 15.21 -6.40
CA GLY A 175 -4.04 16.57 -5.90
C GLY A 175 -3.28 16.78 -4.58
N PRO A 176 -3.11 18.03 -4.12
CA PRO A 176 -2.52 18.29 -2.81
C PRO A 176 -3.27 17.57 -1.67
N PRO A 177 -2.56 17.07 -0.63
CA PRO A 177 -1.11 17.13 -0.42
C PRO A 177 -0.29 16.01 -1.10
N TRP A 178 -0.94 15.15 -1.90
CA TRP A 178 -0.36 13.92 -2.45
C TRP A 178 0.55 14.15 -3.67
N ASP A 179 0.40 15.29 -4.32
CA ASP A 179 1.18 15.71 -5.49
C ASP A 179 2.70 15.86 -5.22
N GLY A 180 3.07 16.08 -3.96
CA GLY A 180 4.45 16.13 -3.48
C GLY A 180 4.99 14.83 -2.88
N LEU A 181 4.26 13.71 -2.97
CA LEU A 181 4.73 12.42 -2.49
C LEU A 181 5.46 11.67 -3.61
N ASP A 182 6.69 11.24 -3.34
CA ASP A 182 7.47 10.44 -4.28
C ASP A 182 6.88 9.01 -4.41
N PRO A 183 6.67 8.49 -5.63
CA PRO A 183 6.11 7.16 -5.83
C PRO A 183 6.97 6.04 -5.22
N GLU A 184 8.30 6.17 -5.21
CA GLU A 184 9.18 5.14 -4.67
C GLU A 184 9.12 5.10 -3.13
N THR A 185 9.04 6.27 -2.48
CA THR A 185 8.75 6.37 -1.05
C THR A 185 7.43 5.67 -0.69
N ALA A 186 6.38 5.85 -1.49
CA ALA A 186 5.11 5.16 -1.28
C ALA A 186 5.24 3.63 -1.45
N SER A 187 6.01 3.16 -2.42
CA SER A 187 6.32 1.73 -2.61
C SER A 187 7.04 1.15 -1.39
N ARG A 188 8.10 1.82 -0.90
CA ARG A 188 8.84 1.40 0.30
C ARG A 188 7.95 1.31 1.53
N PHE A 189 7.09 2.31 1.73
CA PHE A 189 6.10 2.26 2.81
C PHE A 189 5.21 1.02 2.72
N MET A 190 4.64 0.72 1.54
CA MET A 190 3.84 -0.48 1.33
C MET A 190 4.63 -1.75 1.62
N GLY A 191 5.89 -1.81 1.18
CA GLY A 191 6.79 -2.92 1.46
C GLY A 191 7.10 -3.11 2.95
N GLY A 192 7.29 -2.02 3.69
CA GLY A 192 7.44 -2.04 5.14
C GLY A 192 6.21 -2.61 5.87
N LEU A 193 5.01 -2.29 5.40
CA LEU A 193 3.77 -2.90 5.93
C LEU A 193 3.68 -4.39 5.57
N MET A 194 4.04 -4.75 4.34
CA MET A 194 3.99 -6.11 3.80
C MET A 194 4.90 -7.11 4.50
N GLN A 195 5.84 -6.65 5.33
CA GLN A 195 6.60 -7.50 6.25
C GLN A 195 5.68 -8.31 7.19
N ASP A 196 4.51 -7.75 7.50
CA ASP A 196 3.44 -8.43 8.21
C ASP A 196 2.47 -9.09 7.22
N LYS A 197 2.16 -10.38 7.43
CA LYS A 197 1.34 -11.17 6.50
C LYS A 197 -0.12 -10.73 6.47
N ASP A 198 -0.67 -10.32 7.62
CA ASP A 198 -2.06 -9.90 7.72
C ASP A 198 -2.23 -8.47 7.19
N ALA A 199 -1.24 -7.61 7.39
CA ALA A 199 -1.15 -6.31 6.73
C ALA A 199 -1.02 -6.46 5.21
N ALA A 200 -0.17 -7.36 4.73
CA ALA A 200 -0.08 -7.69 3.31
C ALA A 200 -1.43 -8.16 2.76
N ALA A 201 -2.07 -9.15 3.38
CA ALA A 201 -3.40 -9.62 2.94
C ALA A 201 -4.44 -8.49 2.92
N THR A 202 -4.42 -7.60 3.92
CA THR A 202 -5.28 -6.41 3.99
C THR A 202 -5.01 -5.45 2.83
N LEU A 203 -3.75 -5.18 2.51
CA LEU A 203 -3.34 -4.34 1.38
C LEU A 203 -3.79 -4.94 0.05
N MET A 204 -3.57 -6.24 -0.18
CA MET A 204 -4.03 -6.93 -1.39
C MET A 204 -5.54 -6.79 -1.56
N LYS A 205 -6.30 -7.10 -0.50
CA LYS A 205 -7.75 -6.98 -0.51
C LYS A 205 -8.19 -5.55 -0.84
N ALA A 206 -7.57 -4.55 -0.20
CA ALA A 206 -7.89 -3.16 -0.46
C ALA A 206 -7.60 -2.74 -1.92
N ALA A 207 -6.50 -3.23 -2.53
CA ALA A 207 -6.22 -3.01 -3.95
C ALA A 207 -7.23 -3.70 -4.87
N GLN A 208 -7.64 -4.93 -4.53
CA GLN A 208 -8.69 -5.65 -5.27
C GLN A 208 -10.05 -4.93 -5.17
N ASP A 209 -10.44 -4.48 -3.98
CA ASP A 209 -11.68 -3.72 -3.74
C ASP A 209 -11.65 -2.37 -4.47
N TYR A 210 -10.53 -1.64 -4.40
CA TYR A 210 -10.30 -0.40 -5.15
C TYR A 210 -10.51 -0.61 -6.65
N ARG A 211 -9.89 -1.65 -7.22
CA ARG A 211 -10.06 -2.03 -8.62
C ARG A 211 -11.50 -2.41 -8.96
N LEU A 212 -12.17 -3.20 -8.12
CA LEU A 212 -13.56 -3.60 -8.33
C LEU A 212 -14.48 -2.38 -8.35
N GLY A 213 -14.25 -1.42 -7.47
CA GLY A 213 -14.99 -0.14 -7.42
C GLY A 213 -14.82 0.72 -8.67
N MET A 214 -13.74 0.55 -9.45
CA MET A 214 -13.55 1.28 -10.70
C MET A 214 -14.45 0.83 -11.84
N ASP A 215 -15.06 -0.35 -11.78
CA ASP A 215 -15.95 -0.81 -12.85
C ASP A 215 -15.38 -0.71 -14.29
N ILE A 216 -14.11 -1.08 -14.45
CA ILE A 216 -13.37 -0.93 -15.73
C ILE A 216 -14.07 -1.69 -16.87
N GLY A 217 -14.65 -2.86 -16.56
CA GLY A 217 -15.33 -3.71 -17.53
C GLY A 217 -16.55 -3.09 -18.21
N ARG A 218 -17.18 -2.07 -17.59
CA ARG A 218 -18.25 -1.31 -18.23
C ARG A 218 -17.78 -0.59 -19.49
N PHE A 219 -16.52 -0.16 -19.50
CA PHE A 219 -15.87 0.54 -20.60
C PHE A 219 -15.15 -0.43 -21.53
N ARG A 220 -14.84 0.05 -22.73
CA ARG A 220 -14.17 -0.74 -23.75
C ARG A 220 -12.93 -0.01 -24.25
N PRO A 221 -11.85 -0.74 -24.53
CA PRO A 221 -10.67 -0.16 -25.19
C PRO A 221 -10.97 0.36 -26.60
N PHE A 222 -12.10 -0.03 -27.19
CA PHE A 222 -12.52 0.34 -28.54
C PHE A 222 -13.96 0.85 -28.54
N GLY A 223 -14.28 1.73 -29.50
CA GLY A 223 -15.60 2.37 -29.60
C GLY A 223 -15.47 3.88 -29.72
N ASP A 224 -16.42 4.62 -29.16
CA ASP A 224 -16.38 6.08 -29.13
C ASP A 224 -15.26 6.60 -28.22
N GLU A 225 -14.78 7.81 -28.51
CA GLU A 225 -13.64 8.44 -27.81
C GLU A 225 -13.88 8.58 -26.30
N ALA A 226 -15.13 8.83 -25.87
CA ALA A 226 -15.44 9.00 -24.45
C ALA A 226 -15.30 7.68 -23.69
N THR A 227 -15.85 6.58 -24.24
CA THR A 227 -15.71 5.23 -23.67
C THR A 227 -14.25 4.79 -23.61
N GLN A 228 -13.47 5.05 -24.66
CA GLN A 228 -12.05 4.71 -24.71
C GLN A 228 -11.22 5.51 -23.69
N ARG A 229 -11.54 6.79 -23.51
CA ARG A 229 -10.85 7.66 -22.54
C ARG A 229 -11.09 7.21 -21.10
N GLU A 230 -12.32 6.83 -20.76
CA GLU A 230 -12.66 6.27 -19.45
C GLU A 230 -11.95 4.94 -19.20
N PHE A 231 -11.93 4.05 -20.20
CA PHE A 231 -11.18 2.80 -20.11
C PHE A 231 -9.69 3.05 -19.85
N THR A 232 -9.06 3.89 -20.67
CA THR A 232 -7.63 4.23 -20.55
C THR A 232 -7.30 4.80 -19.18
N SER A 233 -8.15 5.72 -18.70
CA SER A 233 -7.96 6.38 -17.40
C SER A 233 -8.03 5.38 -16.24
N ARG A 234 -9.05 4.52 -16.23
CA ARG A 234 -9.23 3.54 -15.15
C ARG A 234 -8.20 2.42 -15.21
N ALA A 235 -7.80 1.99 -16.41
CA ALA A 235 -6.72 1.02 -16.60
C ALA A 235 -5.38 1.58 -16.10
N ALA A 236 -5.11 2.87 -16.31
CA ALA A 236 -3.93 3.54 -15.77
C ALA A 236 -3.94 3.59 -14.24
N LEU A 237 -5.08 3.89 -13.61
CA LEU A 237 -5.21 3.85 -12.15
C LEU A 237 -5.07 2.43 -11.57
N ALA A 238 -5.65 1.41 -12.22
CA ALA A 238 -5.48 0.02 -11.81
C ALA A 238 -4.01 -0.45 -11.97
N GLY A 239 -3.35 -0.06 -13.07
CA GLY A 239 -1.92 -0.28 -13.27
C GLY A 239 -1.07 0.41 -12.22
N GLY A 240 -1.37 1.66 -11.87
CA GLY A 240 -0.70 2.40 -10.80
C GLY A 240 -0.84 1.71 -9.44
N ALA A 241 -2.02 1.19 -9.10
CA ALA A 241 -2.20 0.39 -7.88
C ALA A 241 -1.42 -0.93 -7.93
N ALA A 242 -1.40 -1.61 -9.07
CA ALA A 242 -0.63 -2.83 -9.25
C ALA A 242 0.87 -2.57 -9.08
N ASN A 243 1.40 -1.53 -9.73
CA ASN A 243 2.82 -1.16 -9.60
C ASN A 243 3.18 -0.72 -8.19
N LEU A 244 2.30 -0.01 -7.49
CA LEU A 244 2.51 0.31 -6.07
C LEU A 244 2.76 -0.97 -5.26
N MET A 245 1.95 -2.02 -5.49
CA MET A 245 2.06 -3.29 -4.78
C MET A 245 3.25 -4.13 -5.24
N LEU A 246 3.55 -4.18 -6.54
CA LEU A 246 4.72 -4.89 -7.08
C LEU A 246 6.01 -4.26 -6.58
N SER A 247 6.14 -2.94 -6.72
CA SER A 247 7.29 -2.19 -6.21
C SER A 247 7.39 -2.27 -4.68
N GLY A 248 6.27 -2.30 -3.96
CA GLY A 248 6.30 -2.50 -2.51
C GLY A 248 6.81 -3.89 -2.10
N SER A 249 6.39 -4.94 -2.84
CA SER A 249 6.78 -6.32 -2.52
C SER A 249 8.29 -6.56 -2.57
N THR A 250 9.05 -5.79 -3.36
CA THR A 250 10.53 -5.92 -3.43
C THR A 250 11.22 -5.61 -2.10
N TYR A 251 10.53 -4.93 -1.19
CA TYR A 251 11.01 -4.59 0.14
C TYR A 251 10.44 -5.50 1.24
N ALA A 252 9.63 -6.50 0.89
CA ALA A 252 9.03 -7.47 1.82
C ALA A 252 9.82 -8.79 1.88
N GLU A 253 10.02 -9.35 3.08
CA GLU A 253 10.78 -10.58 3.30
C GLU A 253 9.86 -11.81 3.39
N TRP A 254 9.35 -12.29 2.25
CA TRP A 254 8.54 -13.50 2.18
C TRP A 254 9.35 -14.74 1.81
N SER A 255 8.75 -15.93 1.83
CA SER A 255 9.28 -17.10 1.10
C SER A 255 9.04 -16.96 -0.41
N ASP A 256 9.75 -17.74 -1.23
CA ASP A 256 9.61 -17.66 -2.70
C ASP A 256 8.20 -18.05 -3.17
N ASP A 257 7.55 -19.02 -2.49
CA ASP A 257 6.18 -19.42 -2.80
C ASP A 257 5.16 -18.34 -2.43
N GLU A 258 5.30 -17.72 -1.25
CA GLU A 258 4.45 -16.60 -0.82
C GLU A 258 4.64 -15.39 -1.74
N TYR A 259 5.88 -15.12 -2.15
CA TYR A 259 6.20 -14.05 -3.08
C TYR A 259 5.63 -14.32 -4.49
N ALA A 260 5.75 -15.55 -5.01
CA ALA A 260 5.18 -15.93 -6.29
C ALA A 260 3.64 -15.84 -6.30
N ASP A 261 2.99 -16.33 -5.24
CA ASP A 261 1.52 -16.23 -5.08
C ASP A 261 1.05 -14.77 -5.05
N TRP A 262 1.79 -13.92 -4.32
CA TRP A 262 1.51 -12.50 -4.25
C TRP A 262 1.67 -11.81 -5.60
N LEU A 263 2.81 -12.00 -6.27
CA LEU A 263 3.08 -11.40 -7.58
C LEU A 263 2.02 -11.80 -8.61
N ALA A 264 1.60 -13.08 -8.62
CA ALA A 264 0.52 -13.56 -9.47
C ALA A 264 -0.80 -12.82 -9.20
N GLY A 265 -1.17 -12.64 -7.92
CA GLY A 265 -2.36 -11.89 -7.52
C GLY A 265 -2.32 -10.42 -7.95
N VAL A 266 -1.19 -9.74 -7.74
CA VAL A 266 -1.02 -8.33 -8.13
C VAL A 266 -1.03 -8.15 -9.66
N ALA A 267 -0.40 -9.07 -10.40
CA ALA A 267 -0.35 -9.02 -11.85
C ALA A 267 -1.75 -9.08 -12.50
N LEU A 268 -2.76 -9.66 -11.82
CA LEU A 268 -4.14 -9.70 -12.30
C LEU A 268 -4.92 -8.40 -12.07
N ILE A 269 -4.40 -7.44 -11.29
CA ILE A 269 -5.11 -6.19 -10.99
C ILE A 269 -5.46 -5.40 -12.26
N PRO A 270 -4.60 -5.24 -13.28
CA PRO A 270 -4.96 -4.46 -14.47
C PRO A 270 -6.04 -5.11 -15.35
N ILE A 271 -6.32 -6.41 -15.20
CA ILE A 271 -7.28 -7.13 -16.06
C ILE A 271 -8.50 -7.53 -15.27
N SER A 272 -9.50 -6.66 -15.30
CA SER A 272 -10.84 -6.93 -14.77
C SER A 272 -11.93 -6.95 -15.84
N TRP A 273 -11.56 -7.00 -17.13
CA TRP A 273 -12.52 -6.98 -18.25
C TRP A 273 -13.54 -8.14 -18.22
N MET A 274 -13.22 -9.21 -17.48
CA MET A 274 -14.14 -10.35 -17.23
C MET A 274 -15.29 -10.04 -16.27
N SER A 275 -15.14 -9.10 -15.32
CA SER A 275 -15.98 -9.10 -14.12
C SER A 275 -17.31 -8.34 -14.25
N ASN A 276 -17.34 -7.15 -14.86
CA ASN A 276 -18.48 -6.26 -14.64
C ASN A 276 -19.47 -6.08 -15.80
N ARG A 277 -19.11 -6.48 -17.03
CA ARG A 277 -20.02 -6.34 -18.19
C ARG A 277 -20.69 -7.64 -18.61
N TYR A 278 -20.09 -8.79 -18.32
CA TYR A 278 -20.56 -10.09 -18.83
C TYR A 278 -20.95 -11.09 -17.74
N TRP A 279 -20.60 -10.79 -16.48
CA TRP A 279 -21.24 -11.32 -15.29
C TRP A 279 -21.73 -10.15 -14.43
N PRO A 280 -22.83 -9.48 -14.80
CA PRO A 280 -23.48 -8.62 -13.83
C PRO A 280 -23.77 -9.50 -12.60
N ILE A 281 -23.27 -9.10 -11.43
CA ILE A 281 -23.47 -9.82 -10.17
C ILE A 281 -24.96 -9.72 -9.83
N GLN A 282 -25.76 -10.57 -10.46
CA GLN A 282 -27.19 -10.70 -10.22
C GLN A 282 -27.47 -11.90 -9.31
N ASP A 283 -26.52 -12.85 -9.19
CA ASP A 283 -26.60 -13.95 -8.24
C ASP A 283 -25.22 -14.43 -7.73
N ALA A 284 -25.24 -15.28 -6.70
CA ALA A 284 -24.05 -15.85 -6.06
C ALA A 284 -23.28 -16.87 -6.92
N LYS A 285 -23.92 -17.53 -7.90
CA LYS A 285 -23.28 -18.54 -8.77
C LYS A 285 -22.38 -17.90 -9.82
N ALA A 286 -22.79 -16.76 -10.37
CA ALA A 286 -21.98 -15.96 -11.28
C ALA A 286 -20.70 -15.44 -10.59
N ALA A 287 -20.78 -15.09 -9.30
CA ALA A 287 -19.63 -14.72 -8.49
C ALA A 287 -18.68 -15.91 -8.30
N THR A 288 -19.18 -17.10 -7.96
CA THR A 288 -18.36 -18.31 -7.78
C THR A 288 -17.61 -18.72 -9.05
N VAL A 289 -18.25 -18.68 -10.23
CA VAL A 289 -17.58 -19.04 -11.51
C VAL A 289 -16.49 -18.03 -11.89
N ARG A 290 -16.70 -16.75 -11.59
CA ARG A 290 -15.69 -15.70 -11.77
C ARG A 290 -14.49 -15.93 -10.88
N ASP A 291 -14.73 -16.23 -9.60
CA ASP A 291 -13.66 -16.43 -8.62
C ASP A 291 -12.81 -17.64 -9.02
N VAL A 292 -13.43 -18.75 -9.45
CA VAL A 292 -12.72 -19.92 -10.00
C VAL A 292 -11.85 -19.56 -11.21
N GLY A 293 -12.36 -18.77 -12.16
CA GLY A 293 -11.59 -18.38 -13.35
C GLY A 293 -10.42 -17.43 -13.05
N LEU A 294 -10.55 -16.59 -12.02
CA LEU A 294 -9.45 -15.75 -11.55
C LEU A 294 -8.42 -16.56 -10.76
N ASP A 295 -8.85 -17.56 -10.00
CA ASP A 295 -7.97 -18.49 -9.29
C ASP A 295 -7.16 -19.35 -10.28
N GLU A 296 -7.79 -19.92 -11.32
CA GLU A 296 -7.07 -20.64 -12.39
C GLU A 296 -6.03 -19.75 -13.11
N ALA A 297 -6.40 -18.50 -13.38
CA ALA A 297 -5.49 -17.52 -13.98
C ALA A 297 -4.32 -17.20 -13.05
N LYS A 298 -4.60 -17.03 -11.74
CA LYS A 298 -3.58 -16.80 -10.71
C LYS A 298 -2.63 -17.98 -10.60
N ASP A 299 -3.15 -19.21 -10.54
CA ASP A 299 -2.36 -20.44 -10.45
C ASP A 299 -1.44 -20.60 -11.66
N GLY A 300 -1.93 -20.28 -12.86
CA GLY A 300 -1.11 -20.27 -14.08
C GLY A 300 0.05 -19.27 -14.03
N LEU A 301 -0.18 -18.04 -13.53
CA LEU A 301 0.89 -17.05 -13.33
C LEU A 301 1.86 -17.48 -12.23
N LYS A 302 1.34 -17.98 -11.12
CA LYS A 302 2.15 -18.48 -10.01
C LYS A 302 3.09 -19.56 -10.50
N GLY A 303 2.60 -20.54 -11.27
CA GLY A 303 3.43 -21.58 -11.88
C GLY A 303 4.56 -21.02 -12.74
N MET A 304 4.28 -20.05 -13.63
CA MET A 304 5.31 -19.40 -14.44
C MET A 304 6.38 -18.67 -13.60
N ILE A 305 5.97 -18.02 -12.51
CA ILE A 305 6.86 -17.28 -11.61
C ILE A 305 7.70 -18.25 -10.76
N THR A 306 7.07 -19.29 -10.20
CA THR A 306 7.75 -20.33 -9.42
C THR A 306 8.77 -21.07 -10.27
N ASP A 307 8.44 -21.43 -11.52
CA ASP A 307 9.38 -22.09 -12.42
C ASP A 307 10.61 -21.23 -12.76
N TYR A 308 10.44 -19.90 -12.77
CA TYR A 308 11.53 -18.95 -12.90
C TYR A 308 12.41 -18.92 -11.63
N PHE A 309 11.81 -18.79 -10.44
CA PHE A 309 12.55 -18.80 -9.17
C PHE A 309 13.29 -20.12 -8.93
N ASP A 310 12.66 -21.25 -9.28
CA ASP A 310 13.25 -22.59 -9.20
C ASP A 310 14.33 -22.86 -10.27
N LYS A 311 14.58 -21.91 -11.19
CA LYS A 311 15.52 -22.04 -12.32
C LYS A 311 15.25 -23.27 -13.20
N LYS A 312 13.99 -23.70 -13.30
CA LYS A 312 13.56 -24.81 -14.17
C LYS A 312 13.59 -24.45 -15.66
N THR A 313 13.62 -23.16 -15.97
CA THR A 313 13.73 -22.64 -17.34
C THR A 313 14.91 -21.67 -17.46
N PRO A 314 15.53 -21.52 -18.63
CA PRO A 314 16.59 -20.52 -18.85
C PRO A 314 16.01 -19.10 -19.04
N ALA A 315 14.79 -18.84 -18.54
CA ALA A 315 14.11 -17.58 -18.74
C ALA A 315 14.73 -16.45 -17.90
N THR A 316 14.69 -15.23 -18.42
CA THR A 316 15.03 -14.01 -17.67
C THR A 316 13.75 -13.39 -17.12
N ALA A 317 13.86 -12.56 -16.08
CA ALA A 317 12.74 -11.78 -15.54
C ALA A 317 11.99 -10.99 -16.64
N ALA A 318 12.73 -10.41 -17.59
CA ALA A 318 12.16 -9.72 -18.74
C ALA A 318 11.29 -10.63 -19.62
N THR A 319 11.73 -11.86 -19.87
CA THR A 319 10.98 -12.86 -20.66
C THR A 319 9.74 -13.35 -19.93
N VAL A 320 9.83 -13.56 -18.62
CA VAL A 320 8.70 -13.97 -17.76
C VAL A 320 7.66 -12.85 -17.68
N ALA A 321 8.08 -11.61 -17.43
CA ALA A 321 7.19 -10.45 -17.45
C ALA A 321 6.47 -10.30 -18.80
N ASP A 322 7.17 -10.54 -19.92
CA ASP A 322 6.55 -10.52 -21.26
C ASP A 322 5.61 -11.69 -21.53
N ALA A 323 5.87 -12.86 -20.96
CA ALA A 323 4.93 -13.97 -21.01
C ALA A 323 3.65 -13.63 -20.23
N ILE A 324 3.79 -13.05 -19.04
CA ILE A 324 2.66 -12.62 -18.20
C ILE A 324 1.82 -11.57 -18.93
N VAL A 325 2.43 -10.51 -19.49
CA VAL A 325 1.71 -9.48 -20.27
C VAL A 325 1.01 -10.07 -21.51
N ARG A 326 1.60 -11.06 -22.18
CA ARG A 326 0.94 -11.74 -23.31
C ARG A 326 -0.25 -12.59 -22.85
N GLN A 327 -0.09 -13.35 -21.78
CA GLN A 327 -1.16 -14.17 -21.20
C GLN A 327 -2.36 -13.30 -20.80
N GLN A 328 -2.06 -12.14 -20.24
CA GLN A 328 -2.99 -11.09 -19.90
C GLN A 328 -3.83 -10.61 -21.10
N VAL A 329 -3.20 -10.34 -22.24
CA VAL A 329 -3.91 -9.98 -23.49
C VAL A 329 -4.74 -11.14 -24.03
N GLN A 330 -4.20 -12.36 -23.94
CA GLN A 330 -4.91 -13.57 -24.36
C GLN A 330 -6.20 -13.77 -23.58
N TRP A 331 -6.18 -13.59 -22.25
CA TRP A 331 -7.40 -13.67 -21.43
C TRP A 331 -8.44 -12.62 -21.79
N VAL A 332 -8.03 -11.40 -22.15
CA VAL A 332 -8.96 -10.39 -22.68
C VAL A 332 -9.65 -10.91 -23.94
N ASN A 333 -8.90 -11.54 -24.86
CA ASN A 333 -9.44 -12.08 -26.11
C ASN A 333 -10.33 -13.32 -25.90
N GLU A 334 -9.94 -14.23 -25.02
CA GLU A 334 -10.76 -15.39 -24.65
C GLU A 334 -12.06 -14.97 -23.98
N SER A 335 -12.02 -13.95 -23.11
CA SER A 335 -13.21 -13.38 -22.49
C SER A 335 -14.17 -12.80 -23.53
N LEU A 336 -13.67 -12.00 -24.48
CA LEU A 336 -14.46 -11.49 -25.61
C LEU A 336 -15.21 -12.62 -26.33
N ALA A 337 -14.49 -13.68 -26.69
CA ALA A 337 -15.03 -14.82 -27.41
C ALA A 337 -16.10 -15.58 -26.60
N ARG A 338 -15.83 -15.87 -25.32
CA ARG A 338 -16.78 -16.55 -24.41
C ARG A 338 -18.09 -15.77 -24.23
N HIS A 339 -18.08 -14.46 -24.44
CA HIS A 339 -19.25 -13.60 -24.28
C HIS A 339 -19.85 -13.11 -25.62
N GLY A 340 -19.57 -13.82 -26.71
CA GLY A 340 -20.16 -13.56 -28.02
C GLY A 340 -19.78 -12.21 -28.63
N GLN A 341 -18.72 -11.57 -28.12
CA GLN A 341 -18.13 -10.39 -28.75
C GLN A 341 -17.12 -10.85 -29.80
N LYS A 342 -16.87 -9.98 -30.79
CA LYS A 342 -15.81 -10.24 -31.76
C LYS A 342 -14.45 -10.27 -31.03
N PRO A 343 -13.56 -11.22 -31.37
CA PRO A 343 -12.19 -11.19 -30.87
C PRO A 343 -11.50 -9.92 -31.32
N LEU A 344 -10.46 -9.52 -30.59
CA LEU A 344 -9.63 -8.38 -30.94
C LEU A 344 -8.88 -8.65 -32.25
N THR A 345 -8.80 -7.63 -33.13
CA THR A 345 -7.88 -7.66 -34.27
C THR A 345 -6.43 -7.65 -33.77
N GLU A 346 -5.47 -8.00 -34.63
CA GLU A 346 -4.04 -7.98 -34.26
C GLU A 346 -3.59 -6.59 -33.80
N GLU A 347 -4.04 -5.54 -34.46
CA GLU A 347 -3.76 -4.14 -34.08
C GLU A 347 -4.33 -3.83 -32.69
N GLN A 348 -5.56 -4.27 -32.40
CA GLN A 348 -6.20 -4.08 -31.11
C GLN A 348 -5.52 -4.88 -29.99
N GLN A 349 -5.09 -6.11 -30.28
CA GLN A 349 -4.29 -6.91 -29.34
C GLN A 349 -2.95 -6.22 -29.05
N ASN A 350 -2.33 -5.63 -30.08
CA ASN A 350 -1.09 -4.87 -29.93
C ASN A 350 -1.28 -3.62 -29.07
N GLU A 351 -2.36 -2.86 -29.26
CA GLU A 351 -2.67 -1.69 -28.43
C GLU A 351 -2.90 -2.07 -26.97
N VAL A 352 -3.72 -3.10 -26.70
CA VAL A 352 -3.96 -3.60 -25.34
C VAL A 352 -2.66 -4.09 -24.71
N ARG A 353 -1.84 -4.80 -25.48
CA ARG A 353 -0.52 -5.27 -25.03
C ARG A 353 0.40 -4.12 -24.67
N MET A 354 0.53 -3.11 -25.52
CA MET A 354 1.38 -1.94 -25.26
C MET A 354 0.88 -1.14 -24.04
N ALA A 355 -0.44 -1.03 -23.91
CA ALA A 355 -1.10 -0.37 -22.80
C ALA A 355 -0.87 -1.10 -21.46
N ILE A 356 -0.95 -2.43 -21.44
CA ILE A 356 -0.62 -3.26 -20.26
C ILE A 356 0.88 -3.22 -19.99
N ARG A 357 1.70 -3.38 -21.03
CA ARG A 357 3.16 -3.37 -20.92
C ARG A 357 3.65 -2.07 -20.30
N GLY A 358 3.26 -0.92 -20.85
CA GLY A 358 3.67 0.39 -20.33
C GLY A 358 3.25 0.67 -18.88
N ARG A 359 2.31 -0.11 -18.33
CA ARG A 359 1.73 0.12 -17.00
C ARG A 359 2.03 -0.96 -15.97
N LEU A 360 2.59 -2.10 -16.35
CA LEU A 360 2.85 -3.21 -15.43
C LEU A 360 4.24 -3.82 -15.60
N TYR A 361 4.80 -3.74 -16.80
CA TYR A 361 5.98 -4.51 -17.18
C TYR A 361 7.18 -4.20 -16.31
N ASP A 362 7.50 -2.92 -16.11
CA ASP A 362 8.70 -2.54 -15.36
C ASP A 362 8.58 -2.90 -13.88
N GLY A 363 7.41 -2.69 -13.27
CA GLY A 363 7.14 -3.11 -11.88
C GLY A 363 7.27 -4.62 -11.72
N LEU A 364 6.68 -5.39 -12.64
CA LEU A 364 6.72 -6.86 -12.61
C LEU A 364 8.13 -7.40 -12.86
N LYS A 365 8.83 -6.85 -13.85
CA LYS A 365 10.21 -7.21 -14.17
C LYS A 365 11.12 -6.95 -12.97
N ASN A 366 11.07 -5.76 -12.38
CA ASN A 366 11.89 -5.42 -11.21
C ASN A 366 11.59 -6.37 -10.05
N ALA A 367 10.31 -6.65 -9.79
CA ALA A 367 9.91 -7.57 -8.72
C ALA A 367 10.42 -9.01 -8.94
N LEU A 368 10.47 -9.47 -10.19
CA LEU A 368 11.05 -10.76 -10.55
C LEU A 368 12.58 -10.74 -10.40
N GLU A 369 13.26 -9.66 -10.84
CA GLU A 369 14.72 -9.53 -10.77
C GLU A 369 15.24 -9.49 -9.32
N THR A 370 14.54 -8.80 -8.42
CA THR A 370 14.95 -8.72 -7.00
C THR A 370 15.05 -10.09 -6.34
N ARG A 371 14.25 -11.07 -6.77
CA ARG A 371 14.14 -12.39 -6.14
C ARG A 371 14.83 -13.51 -6.94
N GLY A 372 14.72 -13.48 -8.27
CA GLY A 372 15.19 -14.54 -9.16
C GLY A 372 16.60 -14.35 -9.75
N GLY A 373 17.32 -13.31 -9.34
CA GLY A 373 18.70 -12.99 -9.76
C GLY A 373 19.75 -13.98 -9.28
#